data_AF-A0A9W6FF33-F1
#
_entry.id   AF-A0A9W6FF33-F1
#
_cell.length_a   1.000
_cell.length_b   1.000
_cell.length_c   1.000
_cell.angle_alpha   90.00
_cell.angle_beta   90.00
_cell.angle_gamma   90.00
#
_symmetry.space_group_name_H-M   'P 1'
#
loop_
_entity.id
_entity.type
_entity.pdbx_description
1 polymer ?
#
loop_
_entity_poly.entity_id
_entity_poly.type
_entity_poly.pdbx_seq_one_letter_code
_entity_poly.pdbx_strand_id
1 'polypeptide(L)' 'MKKKYLLRIFIGILLCSMFLLSPNSVQASTQKNFSQRQISQQSSTVVWRYKYIDGKLYKRQYNTATDVWIGSWIPA' A
#
# COMPACT_ATOMS: atom_id res chain seq x y z
N MET A 1 59.40 36.89 -22.15
CA MET A 1 58.36 36.99 -21.09
C MET A 1 57.08 36.22 -21.37
N LYS A 2 56.73 35.86 -22.62
CA LYS A 2 55.46 35.19 -22.99
C LYS A 2 55.30 33.73 -22.51
N LYS A 3 56.40 32.98 -22.39
CA LYS A 3 56.40 31.56 -21.96
C LYS A 3 55.94 31.35 -20.50
N LYS A 4 56.21 32.32 -19.61
CA LYS A 4 55.80 32.26 -18.19
C LYS A 4 54.29 32.44 -18.00
N TYR A 5 53.63 33.18 -18.91
CA TYR A 5 52.17 33.34 -18.90
C TYR A 5 51.46 32.11 -19.45
N LEU A 6 52.00 31.47 -20.50
CA LEU A 6 51.48 30.18 -21.00
C LEU A 6 51.54 29.09 -19.93
N LEU A 7 52.64 29.01 -19.17
CA LEU A 7 52.76 28.05 -18.06
C LEU A 7 51.74 28.33 -16.94
N ARG A 8 51.50 29.61 -16.60
CA ARG A 8 50.49 29.99 -15.59
C ARG A 8 49.07 29.69 -16.04
N ILE A 9 48.75 29.88 -17.32
CA ILE A 9 47.44 29.53 -17.90
C ILE A 9 47.23 28.02 -17.83
N PHE A 10 48.24 27.22 -18.17
CA PHE A 10 48.15 25.76 -18.13
C PHE A 10 47.92 25.23 -16.70
N ILE A 11 48.62 25.79 -15.71
CA ILE A 11 48.42 25.44 -14.29
C ILE A 11 47.02 25.84 -13.81
N GLY A 12 46.50 26.99 -14.24
CA GLY A 12 45.14 27.43 -13.91
C GLY A 12 44.06 26.48 -14.45
N ILE A 13 44.23 25.98 -15.67
CA ILE A 13 43.29 25.02 -16.28
C ILE A 13 43.33 23.67 -15.53
N LEU A 14 44.52 23.21 -15.14
CA LEU A 14 44.69 21.94 -14.41
C LEU A 14 44.07 21.99 -13.00
N LEU A 15 44.11 23.14 -12.33
CA LEU A 15 43.50 23.32 -11.00
C LEU A 15 41.98 23.44 -11.05
N CYS A 16 41.41 23.92 -12.16
CA CYS A 16 39.97 24.11 -12.30
C CYS A 16 39.23 22.78 -12.57
N SER A 17 39.90 21.78 -13.17
CA SER A 17 39.26 20.49 -13.52
C SER A 17 39.02 19.57 -12.32
N MET A 18 39.65 19.82 -11.17
CA MET A 18 39.48 19.00 -9.96
C MET A 18 38.24 19.36 -9.12
N PHE A 19 37.52 20.43 -9.47
CA PHE A 19 36.37 20.93 -8.69
C PHE A 19 35.02 20.32 -9.07
N LEU A 20 34.96 19.37 -10.01
CA LEU A 20 33.70 18.86 -10.58
C LEU A 20 33.26 17.47 -10.08
N LEU A 21 33.95 16.87 -9.10
CA LEU A 21 33.55 15.58 -8.54
C LEU A 21 33.10 15.71 -7.07
N SER A 22 31.87 16.15 -6.84
CA SER A 22 31.17 15.91 -5.58
C SER A 22 30.31 14.64 -5.68
N PRO A 23 30.52 13.62 -4.84
CA PRO A 23 29.64 12.47 -4.81
C PRO A 23 28.32 12.84 -4.10
N ASN A 24 27.21 12.83 -4.84
CA ASN A 24 25.88 12.88 -4.24
C ASN A 24 25.52 11.48 -3.74
N SER A 25 25.47 11.29 -2.42
CA SER A 25 24.89 10.07 -1.84
C SER A 25 23.37 10.19 -1.81
N VAL A 26 22.67 9.16 -2.28
CA VAL A 26 21.19 9.08 -2.22
C VAL A 26 20.83 8.01 -1.20
N GLN A 27 20.16 8.40 -0.10
CA GLN A 27 19.58 7.47 0.85
C GLN A 27 18.18 7.04 0.37
N ALA A 28 17.94 5.73 0.23
CA ALA A 28 16.60 5.20 -0.01
C ALA A 28 15.82 5.10 1.31
N SER A 29 14.66 5.76 1.42
CA SER A 29 13.74 5.57 2.54
C SER A 29 12.77 4.43 2.23
N THR A 30 12.77 3.38 3.05
CA THR A 30 11.76 2.31 2.94
C THR A 30 10.53 2.72 3.71
N GLN A 31 9.54 3.35 3.05
CA GLN A 31 8.25 3.62 3.67
C GLN A 31 7.41 2.34 3.65
N LYS A 32 7.67 1.44 4.60
CA LYS A 32 6.82 0.26 4.81
C LYS A 32 5.59 0.68 5.62
N ASN A 33 4.69 1.41 4.97
CA ASN A 33 3.31 1.55 5.46
C ASN A 33 2.65 0.17 5.35
N PHE A 34 2.91 -0.70 6.32
CA PHE A 34 1.96 -1.76 6.60
C PHE A 34 0.72 -1.05 7.11
N SER A 35 -0.15 -0.72 6.16
CA SER A 35 -1.56 -0.53 6.44
C SER A 35 -1.94 -1.75 7.27
N GLN A 36 -2.19 -1.50 8.56
CA GLN A 36 -2.73 -2.45 9.48
C GLN A 36 -3.95 -3.04 8.78
N ARG A 37 -3.80 -4.21 8.17
CA ARG A 37 -4.95 -5.00 7.73
C ARG A 37 -5.59 -5.42 9.03
N GLN A 38 -6.44 -4.53 9.55
CA GLN A 38 -7.50 -4.86 10.47
C GLN A 38 -8.19 -6.05 9.80
N ILE A 39 -7.96 -7.25 10.31
CA ILE A 39 -8.70 -8.42 9.90
C ILE A 39 -10.14 -8.11 10.32
N SER A 40 -10.88 -7.59 9.34
CA SER A 40 -12.27 -7.21 9.43
C SER A 40 -13.08 -8.36 10.00
N GLN A 41 -13.88 -8.06 11.03
CA GLN A 41 -14.92 -8.88 11.68
C GLN A 41 -14.86 -10.38 11.41
N GLN A 42 -14.54 -11.12 12.48
CA GLN A 42 -14.90 -12.53 12.64
C GLN A 42 -16.31 -12.77 12.07
N SER A 43 -16.38 -13.46 10.93
CA SER A 43 -17.60 -13.66 10.15
C SER A 43 -18.71 -14.11 11.09
N SER A 44 -19.76 -13.31 11.24
CA SER A 44 -20.87 -13.66 12.12
C SER A 44 -21.42 -15.02 11.70
N THR A 45 -21.38 -15.98 12.61
CA THR A 45 -21.88 -17.35 12.39
C THR A 45 -23.36 -17.39 12.02
N VAL A 46 -24.11 -16.34 12.36
CA VAL A 46 -25.52 -16.20 11.98
C VAL A 46 -25.62 -15.35 10.72
N VAL A 47 -26.20 -15.92 9.67
CA VAL A 47 -26.45 -15.26 8.37
C VAL A 47 -27.92 -15.26 8.03
N TRP A 48 -28.36 -14.30 7.21
CA TRP A 48 -29.71 -14.32 6.63
C TRP A 48 -29.72 -15.18 5.37
N ARG A 49 -30.68 -16.09 5.27
CA ARG A 49 -31.01 -16.82 4.04
C ARG A 49 -32.37 -16.38 3.54
N TYR A 50 -32.56 -16.41 2.23
CA TYR A 50 -33.77 -15.94 1.56
C TYR A 50 -34.47 -17.07 0.82
N LYS A 51 -35.79 -17.02 0.76
CA LYS A 51 -36.62 -17.97 -0.01
C LYS A 51 -37.93 -17.31 -0.43
N TYR A 52 -38.45 -17.70 -1.59
CA TYR A 52 -39.81 -17.35 -2.00
C TYR A 52 -40.84 -18.35 -1.43
N ILE A 53 -41.90 -17.83 -0.81
CA ILE A 53 -43.06 -18.57 -0.30
C ILE A 53 -44.29 -17.86 -0.88
N ASP A 54 -45.08 -18.55 -1.69
CA ASP A 54 -46.26 -18.02 -2.38
C ASP A 54 -46.01 -16.72 -3.16
N GLY A 55 -44.88 -16.66 -3.87
CA GLY A 55 -44.47 -15.50 -4.66
C GLY A 55 -43.95 -14.31 -3.84
N LYS A 56 -43.92 -14.41 -2.51
CA LYS A 56 -43.38 -13.37 -1.61
C LYS A 56 -42.01 -13.78 -1.10
N LEU A 57 -41.09 -12.81 -0.98
CA LEU A 57 -39.74 -13.03 -0.47
C LEU A 57 -39.74 -13.05 1.06
N TYR A 58 -39.15 -14.09 1.64
CA TYR A 58 -38.94 -14.21 3.07
C TYR A 58 -37.46 -14.36 3.38
N LYS A 59 -37.09 -14.00 4.61
CA LYS A 59 -35.76 -14.22 5.18
C LYS A 59 -35.85 -14.93 6.54
N ARG A 60 -34.84 -15.73 6.86
CA ARG A 60 -34.69 -16.41 8.16
C ARG A 60 -33.22 -16.47 8.53
N GLN A 61 -32.93 -16.37 9.83
CA GLN A 61 -31.58 -16.50 10.35
C GLN A 61 -31.14 -17.97 10.33
N TYR A 62 -29.91 -18.20 9.91
CA TYR A 62 -29.27 -19.50 9.82
C TYR A 62 -27.93 -19.46 10.53
N ASN A 63 -27.73 -20.36 11.48
CA ASN A 63 -26.44 -20.55 12.14
C ASN A 63 -25.58 -21.49 11.28
N THR A 64 -24.52 -20.96 10.68
CA THR A 64 -23.61 -21.71 9.80
C THR A 64 -22.61 -22.60 10.54
N ALA A 65 -22.47 -22.47 11.87
CA ALA A 65 -21.61 -23.37 12.64
C ALA A 65 -22.38 -24.60 13.13
N THR A 66 -23.67 -24.47 13.42
CA THR A 66 -24.50 -25.59 13.90
C THR A 66 -25.42 -26.16 12.84
N ASP A 67 -25.50 -25.52 11.67
CA ASP A 67 -26.43 -25.84 10.59
C ASP A 67 -27.92 -25.82 11.00
N VAL A 68 -28.26 -24.92 11.93
CA VAL A 68 -29.62 -24.79 12.48
C VAL A 68 -30.27 -23.47 12.07
N TRP A 69 -31.56 -23.56 11.74
CA TRP A 69 -32.40 -22.38 11.51
C TRP A 69 -32.86 -21.75 12.84
N ILE A 70 -32.75 -20.43 12.93
CA ILE A 70 -33.15 -19.65 14.10
C ILE A 70 -34.47 -18.93 13.80
N GLY A 71 -35.44 -19.03 14.73
CA GLY A 71 -36.74 -18.34 14.63
C GLY A 71 -37.61 -18.85 13.48
N SER A 72 -38.53 -18.04 12.98
CA SER A 72 -39.41 -18.35 11.83
C SER A 72 -39.03 -17.53 10.60
N TRP A 73 -39.53 -17.92 9.43
CA TRP A 73 -39.44 -17.08 8.23
C TRP A 73 -40.23 -15.80 8.42
N ILE A 74 -39.60 -14.66 8.18
CA ILE A 74 -40.22 -13.33 8.21
C ILE A 74 -40.23 -12.72 6.81
N PRO A 75 -41.24 -11.92 6.43
CA PRO A 75 -41.20 -11.16 5.18
C PRO A 75 -39.91 -10.34 5.08
N ALA A 76 -39.28 -10.35 3.91
CA ALA A 76 -37.99 -9.71 3.69
C ALA A 76 -38.05 -8.18 3.72
#